data_AF-D6RQH7-F1
#
_entry.id   AF-D6RQH7-F1
#
_cell.length_a   1.000
_cell.length_b   1.000
_cell.length_c   1.000
_cell.angle_alpha   90.00
_cell.angle_beta   90.00
_cell.angle_gamma   90.00
#
_symmetry.space_group_name_H-M   'P 1'
#
loop_
_entity.id
_entity.type
_entity.pdbx_description
1 polymer ?
#
loop_
_entity_poly.entity_id
_entity_poly.type
_entity_poly.pdbx_seq_one_letter_code
_entity_poly.pdbx_strand_id
1 'polypeptide(L)'
;MNVFTDLGVPLNGSAELLRMRMARRRPLDPELEGLFKRLRSLDHRLLYVRFGHDIIAGCDYCQSFGDYALLALPRPLLAYIREMAFVGILTLPGSPKAHLRPLGLAILMLSALAEAYFILSATIAINRKKSLSLRW
;
A
#
# COMPACT_ATOMS: atom_id res chain seq x y z
N MET A 1 7.69 1.33 -5.91
CA MET A 1 7.98 2.66 -6.53
C MET A 1 6.71 3.19 -7.21
N ASN A 2 6.46 4.51 -7.21
CA ASN A 2 5.26 5.09 -7.83
C ASN A 2 5.55 5.47 -9.30
N VAL A 3 4.73 4.97 -10.23
CA VAL A 3 4.92 5.15 -11.68
C VAL A 3 4.77 6.61 -12.12
N PHE A 4 3.94 7.39 -11.43
CA PHE A 4 3.75 8.81 -11.73
C PHE A 4 4.99 9.63 -11.39
N THR A 5 5.64 9.32 -10.26
CA THR A 5 6.88 9.98 -9.86
C THR A 5 8.06 9.55 -10.72
N ASP A 6 8.12 8.27 -11.13
CA ASP A 6 9.20 7.75 -11.98
C ASP A 6 9.15 8.31 -13.41
N LEU A 7 7.94 8.49 -13.95
CA LEU A 7 7.72 9.03 -15.29
C LEU A 7 7.61 10.55 -15.32
N GLY A 8 7.61 11.23 -14.18
CA GLY A 8 7.41 12.69 -14.09
C GLY A 8 6.09 13.15 -14.70
N VAL A 9 5.01 12.40 -14.48
CA VAL A 9 3.66 12.70 -15.00
C VAL A 9 2.77 13.10 -13.82
N PRO A 10 1.99 14.20 -13.91
CA PRO A 10 1.07 14.56 -12.86
C PRO A 10 -0.04 13.50 -12.71
N LEU A 11 -0.59 13.36 -11.50
CA LEU A 11 -1.67 12.41 -11.20
C LEU A 11 -2.95 12.63 -12.04
N ASN A 12 -3.16 13.84 -12.55
CA ASN A 12 -4.25 14.17 -13.47
C ASN A 12 -3.91 13.87 -14.95
N GLY A 13 -2.67 13.50 -15.28
CA GLY A 13 -2.23 13.24 -16.65
C GLY A 13 -3.00 12.08 -17.29
N SER A 14 -3.09 12.05 -18.62
CA SER A 14 -3.78 10.95 -19.30
C SER A 14 -3.04 9.62 -19.10
N ALA A 15 -3.82 8.53 -18.95
CA ALA A 15 -3.22 7.19 -18.84
C ALA A 15 -2.50 6.77 -20.13
N GLU A 16 -2.91 7.32 -21.27
CA GLU A 16 -2.23 7.13 -22.56
C GLU A 16 -0.83 7.71 -22.58
N LEU A 17 -0.62 8.88 -21.94
CA LEU A 17 0.70 9.48 -21.86
C LEU A 17 1.64 8.64 -20.98
N LEU A 18 1.11 8.01 -19.91
CA LEU A 18 1.87 7.05 -19.11
C LEU A 18 2.25 5.81 -19.92
N ARG A 19 1.29 5.21 -20.64
CA ARG A 19 1.53 4.07 -21.53
C ARG A 19 2.60 4.39 -22.56
N MET A 20 2.47 5.51 -23.27
CA MET A 20 3.41 5.92 -24.30
C MET A 20 4.82 6.14 -23.74
N ARG A 21 4.95 6.82 -22.59
CA ARG A 21 6.27 7.04 -21.95
C ARG A 21 6.89 5.73 -21.46
N MET A 22 6.08 4.81 -20.93
CA MET A 22 6.57 3.51 -20.47
C MET A 22 7.00 2.63 -21.64
N ALA A 23 6.21 2.58 -22.72
CA ALA A 23 6.51 1.84 -23.95
C ALA A 23 7.83 2.28 -24.58
N ARG A 24 8.18 3.57 -24.45
CA ARG A 24 9.45 4.11 -24.93
C ARG A 24 10.66 3.64 -24.10
N ARG A 25 10.47 3.29 -22.83
CA ARG A 25 11.54 2.81 -21.94
C ARG A 25 11.69 1.29 -21.97
N ARG A 26 10.58 0.56 -22.06
CA ARG A 26 10.54 -0.90 -22.01
C ARG A 26 9.30 -1.44 -22.74
N PRO A 27 9.36 -2.67 -23.29
CA PRO A 27 8.16 -3.36 -23.76
C PRO A 27 7.13 -3.49 -22.62
N LEU A 28 5.85 -3.31 -22.95
CA LEU A 28 4.78 -3.41 -21.97
C LEU A 28 4.50 -4.89 -21.67
N ASP A 29 4.65 -5.23 -20.39
CA ASP A 29 4.19 -6.50 -19.84
C ASP A 29 2.65 -6.48 -19.73
N PRO A 30 1.92 -7.58 -20.03
CA PRO A 30 0.47 -7.68 -19.83
C PRO A 30 -0.03 -7.20 -18.46
N GLU A 31 0.71 -7.46 -17.36
CA GLU A 31 0.34 -6.98 -16.01
C GLU A 31 0.30 -5.44 -15.95
N LEU A 32 1.28 -4.80 -16.60
CA LEU A 32 1.40 -3.35 -16.65
C LEU A 32 0.29 -2.73 -17.51
N GLU A 33 -0.14 -3.45 -18.54
CA GLU A 33 -1.24 -3.03 -19.38
C GLU A 33 -2.58 -3.09 -18.64
N GLY A 34 -2.81 -4.14 -17.83
CA GLY A 34 -3.92 -4.21 -16.89
C GLY A 34 -3.94 -3.02 -15.92
N LEU A 35 -2.79 -2.71 -15.31
CA LEU A 35 -2.63 -1.56 -14.43
C LEU A 35 -3.00 -0.25 -15.11
N PHE A 36 -2.46 0.03 -16.30
CA PHE A 36 -2.76 1.28 -17.01
C PHE A 36 -4.23 1.38 -17.44
N LYS A 37 -4.92 0.25 -17.67
CA LYS A 37 -6.36 0.24 -17.94
C LYS A 37 -7.14 0.69 -16.70
N ARG A 38 -6.78 0.22 -15.50
CA ARG A 38 -7.39 0.66 -14.23
C ARG A 38 -7.09 2.14 -13.95
N LEU A 39 -5.85 2.57 -14.16
CA LEU A 39 -5.42 3.97 -13.99
C LEU A 39 -6.06 4.95 -14.99
N ARG A 40 -6.92 4.52 -15.93
CA ARG A 40 -7.77 5.46 -16.67
C ARG A 40 -8.84 6.10 -15.77
N SER A 41 -9.33 5.39 -14.75
CA SER A 41 -10.27 5.94 -13.78
C SER A 41 -9.55 6.76 -12.70
N LEU A 42 -10.12 7.91 -12.34
CA LEU A 42 -9.60 8.75 -11.25
C LEU A 42 -9.71 8.04 -9.89
N ASP A 43 -10.75 7.24 -9.67
CA ASP A 43 -10.93 6.51 -8.41
C ASP A 43 -9.82 5.49 -8.19
N HIS A 44 -9.45 4.75 -9.23
CA HIS A 44 -8.32 3.81 -9.17
C HIS A 44 -6.98 4.52 -9.00
N ARG A 45 -6.82 5.76 -9.48
CA ARG A 45 -5.62 6.55 -9.21
C ARG A 45 -5.51 6.95 -7.74
N LEU A 46 -6.63 7.30 -7.10
CA LEU A 46 -6.66 7.58 -5.67
C LEU A 46 -6.27 6.33 -4.87
N LEU A 47 -6.85 5.17 -5.22
CA LEU A 47 -6.49 3.89 -4.61
C LEU A 47 -5.00 3.53 -4.84
N TYR A 48 -4.46 3.83 -6.03
CA TYR A 48 -3.06 3.62 -6.35
C TYR A 48 -2.10 4.49 -5.53
N VAL A 49 -2.44 5.75 -5.29
CA VAL A 49 -1.64 6.61 -4.42
C VAL A 49 -1.70 6.12 -2.97
N ARG A 50 -2.84 5.59 -2.56
CA ARG A 50 -3.07 5.10 -1.20
C ARG A 50 -2.34 3.80 -0.89
N PHE A 51 -2.58 2.75 -1.68
CA PHE A 51 -2.06 1.40 -1.44
C PHE A 51 -0.72 1.14 -2.12
N GLY A 52 -0.37 1.96 -3.11
CA GLY A 52 0.87 1.84 -3.87
C GLY A 52 0.75 0.93 -5.09
N HIS A 53 1.87 0.80 -5.80
CA HIS A 53 1.92 0.08 -7.07
C HIS A 53 1.68 -1.42 -6.92
N ASP A 54 2.39 -2.07 -5.99
CA ASP A 54 2.43 -3.52 -5.89
C ASP A 54 1.05 -4.13 -5.62
N ILE A 55 0.22 -3.46 -4.82
CA ILE A 55 -1.14 -3.90 -4.47
C ILE A 55 -2.11 -3.77 -5.65
N ILE A 56 -2.03 -2.66 -6.41
CA ILE A 56 -2.92 -2.45 -7.56
C ILE A 56 -2.49 -3.26 -8.78
N ALA A 57 -1.17 -3.46 -8.96
CA ALA A 57 -0.61 -4.25 -10.04
C ALA A 57 -0.87 -5.75 -9.84
N GLY A 58 -0.71 -6.25 -8.61
CA GLY A 58 -0.75 -7.68 -8.31
C GLY A 58 -2.15 -8.29 -8.16
N CYS A 59 -3.24 -7.53 -8.31
CA CYS A 59 -4.60 -8.08 -8.22
C CYS A 59 -5.42 -7.78 -9.46
N ASP A 60 -5.73 -8.82 -10.23
CA ASP A 60 -6.45 -8.62 -11.49
C ASP A 60 -7.95 -8.40 -11.36
N TYR A 61 -8.53 -8.97 -10.30
CA TYR A 61 -9.97 -9.01 -10.07
C TYR A 61 -10.47 -7.95 -9.07
N CYS A 62 -9.56 -7.19 -8.44
CA CYS A 62 -9.91 -6.19 -7.44
C CYS A 62 -10.56 -4.96 -8.10
N GLN A 63 -11.76 -4.59 -7.65
CA GLN A 63 -12.48 -3.41 -8.18
C GLN A 63 -12.85 -2.40 -7.09
N SER A 64 -13.02 -2.85 -5.85
CA SER A 64 -13.46 -2.03 -4.74
C SER A 64 -12.32 -1.71 -3.77
N PHE A 65 -12.52 -0.67 -2.95
CA PHE A 65 -11.60 -0.33 -1.85
C PHE A 65 -11.36 -1.52 -0.89
N GLY A 66 -12.41 -2.31 -0.60
CA GLY A 66 -12.33 -3.43 0.32
C GLY A 66 -11.40 -4.54 -0.17
N ASP A 67 -11.41 -4.83 -1.48
CA ASP A 67 -10.57 -5.86 -2.08
C ASP A 67 -9.08 -5.52 -1.93
N TYR A 68 -8.73 -4.26 -2.18
CA TYR A 68 -7.35 -3.77 -2.03
C TYR A 68 -6.92 -3.66 -0.56
N ALA A 69 -7.84 -3.28 0.33
CA ALA A 69 -7.58 -3.25 1.77
C ALA A 69 -7.22 -4.63 2.32
N LEU A 70 -7.96 -5.67 1.92
CA LEU A 70 -7.67 -7.06 2.29
C LEU A 70 -6.31 -7.54 1.80
N LEU A 71 -5.83 -7.03 0.66
CA LEU A 71 -4.54 -7.39 0.10
C LEU A 71 -3.37 -6.63 0.75
N ALA A 72 -3.63 -5.44 1.30
CA ALA A 72 -2.62 -4.61 1.96
C ALA A 72 -2.32 -5.06 3.40
N LEU A 73 -3.31 -5.63 4.10
CA LEU A 73 -3.23 -6.06 5.50
C LEU A 73 -2.35 -7.29 5.83
N PRO A 74 -2.20 -8.32 4.96
CA PRO A 74 -1.53 -9.56 5.35
C PRO A 74 -0.05 -9.37 5.69
N ARG A 75 0.66 -8.51 4.94
CA ARG A 75 2.09 -8.23 5.18
C ARG A 75 2.37 -7.70 6.60
N PRO A 76 1.74 -6.60 7.06
CA PRO A 76 1.94 -6.13 8.44
C PRO A 76 1.40 -7.12 9.48
N LEU A 77 0.27 -7.79 9.20
CA LEU A 77 -0.32 -8.76 10.11
C LEU A 77 0.62 -9.95 10.40
N LEU A 78 1.38 -10.41 9.39
CA LEU A 78 2.35 -11.49 9.54
C LEU A 78 3.50 -11.11 10.48
N ALA A 79 3.90 -9.83 10.48
CA ALA A 79 4.89 -9.32 11.44
C ALA A 79 4.33 -9.40 12.88
N TYR A 80 3.10 -8.96 13.12
CA TYR A 80 2.48 -9.06 14.45
C TYR A 80 2.30 -10.51 14.92
N ILE A 81 1.91 -11.42 14.03
CA ILE A 81 1.82 -12.86 14.36
C ILE A 81 3.18 -13.38 14.82
N ARG A 82 4.26 -13.01 14.11
CA ARG A 82 5.62 -13.39 14.49
C ARG A 82 6.02 -12.84 15.86
N GLU A 83 5.74 -11.57 16.13
CA GLU A 83 6.03 -10.95 17.44
C GLU A 83 5.19 -11.57 18.56
N MET A 84 3.92 -11.87 18.32
CA MET A 84 3.05 -12.57 19.28
C MET A 84 3.57 -13.98 19.58
N ALA A 85 4.06 -14.70 18.57
CA ALA A 85 4.70 -15.99 18.77
C ALA A 85 5.96 -15.87 19.63
N PHE A 86 6.79 -14.85 19.38
CA PHE A 86 8.00 -14.59 20.16
C PHE A 86 7.68 -14.26 21.63
N VAL A 87 6.70 -13.37 21.87
CA VAL A 87 6.21 -13.07 23.22
C VAL A 87 5.63 -14.31 23.89
N GLY A 88 4.88 -15.14 23.15
CA GLY A 88 4.32 -16.40 23.62
C GLY A 88 5.40 -17.37 24.11
N ILE A 89 6.49 -17.52 23.35
CA ILE A 89 7.63 -18.36 23.73
C ILE A 89 8.33 -17.81 24.98
N LEU A 90 8.56 -16.50 25.08
CA LEU A 90 9.24 -15.89 26.24
C LEU A 90 8.40 -15.94 27.53
N THR A 91 7.09 -16.07 27.41
CA THR A 91 6.13 -16.05 28.52
C THR A 91 5.48 -17.41 28.80
N LEU A 92 6.15 -18.49 28.42
CA LEU A 92 5.74 -19.87 28.74
C LEU A 92 5.48 -20.05 30.25
N PRO A 93 4.52 -20.93 30.62
CA PRO A 93 4.23 -21.23 32.02
C PRO A 93 5.47 -21.79 32.70
N GLY A 94 5.88 -21.15 33.80
CA GLY A 94 7.14 -21.43 34.51
C GLY A 94 8.21 -20.33 34.36
N SER A 95 8.03 -19.39 33.42
CA SER A 95 8.87 -18.19 33.32
C SER A 95 8.43 -17.14 34.38
N PRO A 96 9.36 -16.44 35.06
CA PRO A 96 9.02 -15.35 35.97
C PRO A 96 8.26 -14.20 35.28
N LYS A 97 8.32 -14.15 33.94
CA LYS A 97 7.63 -13.16 33.11
C LYS A 97 6.25 -13.61 32.60
N ALA A 98 5.73 -14.76 33.04
CA ALA A 98 4.43 -15.26 32.59
C ALA A 98 3.28 -14.26 32.82
N HIS A 99 3.34 -13.46 33.90
CA HIS A 99 2.35 -12.42 34.21
C HIS A 99 2.33 -11.26 33.19
N LEU A 100 3.40 -11.06 32.41
CA LEU A 100 3.50 -10.00 31.41
C LEU A 100 2.87 -10.40 30.07
N ARG A 101 2.50 -11.67 29.89
CA ARG A 101 1.86 -12.17 28.66
C ARG A 101 0.63 -11.37 28.23
N PRO A 102 -0.38 -11.11 29.09
CA PRO A 102 -1.55 -10.33 28.67
C PRO A 102 -1.18 -8.90 28.30
N LEU A 103 -0.20 -8.28 28.98
CA LEU A 103 0.25 -6.93 28.67
C LEU A 103 0.95 -6.86 27.30
N GLY A 104 1.86 -7.80 27.01
CA GLY A 104 2.55 -7.87 25.72
C GLY A 104 1.60 -8.11 24.56
N LEU A 105 0.64 -9.02 24.72
CA LEU A 105 -0.39 -9.28 23.71
C LEU A 105 -1.32 -8.08 23.52
N ALA A 106 -1.72 -7.39 24.61
CA ALA A 106 -2.57 -6.21 24.53
C ALA A 106 -1.87 -5.06 23.77
N ILE A 107 -0.59 -4.80 24.07
CA ILE A 107 0.19 -3.78 23.37
C ILE A 107 0.31 -4.13 21.88
N LEU A 108 0.65 -5.38 21.55
CA LEU A 108 0.76 -5.83 20.16
C LEU A 108 -0.58 -5.71 19.40
N MET A 109 -1.69 -6.08 20.04
CA MET A 109 -3.02 -5.92 19.46
C MET A 109 -3.38 -4.46 19.21
N LEU A 110 -3.11 -3.57 20.18
CA LEU A 110 -3.36 -2.14 20.03
C LEU A 110 -2.51 -1.53 18.92
N SER A 111 -1.22 -1.89 18.81
CA SER A 111 -0.37 -1.45 17.71
C SER A 111 -0.86 -1.95 16.35
N ALA A 112 -1.30 -3.21 16.26
CA ALA A 112 -1.81 -3.78 15.02
C ALA A 112 -3.09 -3.07 14.56
N LEU A 113 -4.01 -2.78 15.48
CA LEU A 113 -5.23 -2.03 15.20
C LEU A 113 -4.92 -0.59 14.80
N ALA A 114 -3.98 0.07 15.48
CA ALA A 114 -3.57 1.43 15.14
C ALA A 114 -2.97 1.48 13.72
N GLU A 115 -2.08 0.54 13.37
CA GLU A 115 -1.47 0.47 12.04
C GLU A 115 -2.53 0.18 10.96
N ALA A 116 -3.41 -0.79 11.19
CA ALA A 116 -4.53 -1.06 10.28
C ALA A 116 -5.41 0.18 10.09
N TYR A 117 -5.72 0.88 11.18
CA TYR A 117 -6.47 2.13 11.10
C TYR A 117 -5.73 3.19 10.28
N PHE A 118 -4.43 3.40 10.50
CA PHE A 118 -3.65 4.35 9.70
C PHE A 118 -3.64 3.99 8.22
N ILE A 119 -3.45 2.71 7.85
CA ILE A 119 -3.49 2.26 6.44
C ILE A 119 -4.88 2.54 5.82
N LEU A 120 -5.95 2.25 6.57
CA LEU A 120 -7.34 2.35 6.11
C LEU A 120 -7.94 3.76 6.21
N SER A 121 -7.33 4.69 6.97
CA SER A 121 -7.83 6.05 7.19
C SER A 121 -6.91 7.15 6.69
N ALA A 122 -5.65 6.86 6.34
CA ALA A 122 -4.70 7.86 5.87
C ALA A 122 -5.29 8.68 4.72
N THR A 123 -5.46 9.98 4.99
CA THR A 123 -5.92 10.94 4.00
C THR A 123 -4.78 11.22 3.03
N ILE A 124 -5.07 11.13 1.73
CA ILE A 124 -4.08 11.37 0.70
C ILE A 124 -3.88 12.88 0.60
N ALA A 125 -2.88 13.41 1.30
CA ALA A 125 -2.46 14.80 1.12
C ALA A 125 -1.70 14.92 -0.22
N ILE A 126 -2.43 15.24 -1.29
CA ILE A 126 -1.83 15.54 -2.59
C ILE A 126 -1.11 16.89 -2.48
N ASN A 127 0.20 16.87 -2.20
CA ASN A 127 1.00 18.08 -2.19
C ASN A 127 1.13 18.63 -3.62
N ARG A 128 0.33 19.65 -3.93
CA ARG A 128 0.16 20.29 -5.25
C ARG A 128 1.35 21.17 -5.68
N LYS A 129 2.55 20.97 -5.12
CA LYS A 129 3.74 21.83 -5.36
C LYS A 129 4.83 21.17 -6.22
N LYS A 130 4.52 20.72 -7.44
CA LYS A 130 5.54 20.49 -8.50
C LYS A 130 5.03 20.75 -9.93
N SER A 131 4.00 21.58 -10.12
CA SER A 131 3.44 21.90 -11.45
C SER A 131 3.74 23.32 -11.95
N LEU A 132 4.49 24.13 -11.20
CA LEU A 132 4.78 25.53 -11.52
C LEU A 132 6.29 25.76 -11.63
N SER A 133 6.95 25.03 -12.52
CA SER A 133 8.27 25.40 -13.04
C SER A 133 8.41 24.88 -14.46
N LEU A 134 7.52 25.36 -15.33
CA LEU A 134 7.80 25.50 -16.75
C LEU A 134 7.52 26.97 -17.05
N ARG A 135 8.55 27.78 -16.85
CA ARG A 135 8.59 29.16 -17.33
C ARG A 135 9.91 29.30 -18.11
N TRP A 136 9.74 29.57 -19.40
CA TRP A 136 10.72 29.87 -20.44
C TRP A 136 11.44 28.67 -21.05
#